data_AF-A0AAD1YCV4-F1
#
_entry.id   AF-A0AAD1YCV4-F1
#
_cell.length_a   1.000
_cell.length_b   1.000
_cell.length_c   1.000
_cell.angle_alpha   90.00
_cell.angle_beta   90.00
_cell.angle_gamma   90.00
#
_symmetry.space_group_name_H-M   'P 1'
#
loop_
_entity.id
_entity.type
_entity.pdbx_description
1 polymer ?
#
loop_
_entity_poly.entity_id
_entity_poly.type
_entity_poly.pdbx_seq_one_letter_code
_entity_poly.pdbx_strand_id
1 'polypeptide(L)'
;MKKLIFLGEEYIADKIIKNLNEQTIIGYTNNVEVFSFRGINDFNLFNLKDDAEYDVEDNTEKTLLKQIADLKVENMKKDTTINNTLKALADLKLEVMNMKGGN
;
A
#
# COMPACT_ATOMS: atom_id res chain seq x y z
N MET A 1 -27.51 -1.05 -8.69
CA MET A 1 -26.74 0.20 -8.76
C MET A 1 -27.09 1.05 -7.57
N LYS A 2 -26.08 1.65 -6.93
CA LYS A 2 -26.22 2.60 -5.83
C LYS A 2 -26.30 4.02 -6.39
N LYS A 3 -26.95 4.91 -5.64
CA LYS A 3 -27.16 6.31 -6.00
C LYS A 3 -26.64 7.20 -4.89
N LEU A 4 -25.73 8.11 -5.23
CA LEU A 4 -25.17 9.10 -4.34
C LEU A 4 -25.70 10.47 -4.72
N ILE A 5 -26.22 11.20 -3.73
CA ILE A 5 -26.66 12.58 -3.87
C ILE A 5 -25.59 13.50 -3.32
N PHE A 6 -25.17 14.46 -4.14
CA PHE A 6 -24.26 15.52 -3.74
C PHE A 6 -24.71 16.84 -4.38
N LEU A 7 -24.94 17.87 -3.54
CA LEU A 7 -25.41 19.19 -3.99
C LEU A 7 -26.67 19.17 -4.88
N GLY A 8 -27.54 18.17 -4.70
CA GLY A 8 -28.77 18.00 -5.49
C GLY A 8 -28.59 17.19 -6.78
N GLU A 9 -27.36 16.85 -7.15
CA GLU A 9 -27.05 16.00 -8.30
C GLU A 9 -27.01 14.52 -7.89
N GLU A 10 -27.44 13.64 -8.80
CA GLU A 10 -27.46 12.19 -8.61
C GLU A 10 -26.32 11.53 -9.39
N TYR A 11 -25.49 10.76 -8.69
CA TYR A 11 -24.37 9.99 -9.22
C TYR A 11 -24.63 8.50 -9.03
N ILE A 12 -24.48 7.70 -10.09
CA ILE A 12 -24.89 6.29 -10.10
C ILE A 12 -23.69 5.40 -10.41
N ALA A 13 -23.53 4.32 -9.63
CA ALA A 13 -22.48 3.32 -9.83
C ALA A 13 -22.90 1.94 -9.30
N ASP A 14 -22.21 0.87 -9.71
CA ASP A 14 -22.39 -0.47 -9.11
C ASP A 14 -21.86 -0.52 -7.67
N LYS A 15 -20.68 0.08 -7.46
CA LYS A 15 -20.01 0.19 -6.16
C LYS A 15 -19.69 1.65 -5.87
N ILE A 16 -19.82 2.06 -4.62
CA ILE A 16 -19.46 3.41 -4.17
C ILE A 16 -18.62 3.27 -2.91
N ILE A 17 -17.33 3.59 -3.02
CA ILE A 17 -16.35 3.40 -1.96
C ILE A 17 -16.06 4.75 -1.32
N LYS A 18 -16.08 4.80 0.01
CA LYS A 18 -15.71 5.98 0.82
C LYS A 18 -14.38 5.71 1.50
N ASN A 19 -13.38 6.54 1.21
CA ASN A 19 -12.07 6.48 1.84
C ASN A 19 -11.83 7.73 2.69
N LEU A 20 -11.84 7.55 4.02
CA LEU A 20 -11.63 8.65 4.98
C LEU A 20 -10.17 9.14 4.99
N ASN A 21 -9.20 8.24 4.77
CA ASN A 21 -7.78 8.58 4.82
C ASN A 21 -7.36 9.39 3.58
N GLU A 22 -7.85 8.98 2.41
CA GLU A 22 -7.59 9.65 1.14
C GLU A 22 -8.57 10.81 0.88
N GLN A 23 -9.55 11.00 1.76
CA GLN A 23 -10.61 12.01 1.64
C GLN A 23 -11.36 11.94 0.30
N THR A 24 -11.74 10.72 -0.09
CA THR A 24 -12.38 10.44 -1.39
C THR A 24 -13.69 9.68 -1.28
N ILE A 25 -14.55 9.89 -2.28
CA ILE A 25 -15.66 8.99 -2.62
C ILE A 25 -15.54 8.67 -4.10
N ILE A 26 -15.53 7.38 -4.45
CA ILE A 26 -15.34 6.92 -5.83
C ILE A 26 -16.44 5.93 -6.20
N GLY A 27 -17.06 6.15 -7.35
CA GLY A 27 -18.07 5.26 -7.93
C GLY A 27 -17.48 4.42 -9.05
N TYR A 28 -17.76 3.12 -9.02
CA TYR A 28 -17.35 2.16 -10.05
C TYR A 28 -18.54 1.44 -10.67
N THR A 29 -18.55 1.31 -11.99
CA THR A 29 -19.47 0.46 -12.75
C THR A 29 -18.63 -0.49 -13.59
N ASN A 30 -18.88 -1.80 -13.51
CA ASN A 30 -18.04 -2.81 -14.17
C ASN A 30 -16.52 -2.61 -13.93
N ASN A 31 -16.13 -2.28 -12.69
CA ASN A 31 -14.75 -1.94 -12.29
C ASN A 31 -14.13 -0.71 -12.99
N VAL A 32 -14.92 0.10 -13.70
CA VAL A 32 -14.49 1.37 -14.29
C VAL A 32 -14.94 2.51 -13.40
N GLU A 33 -14.03 3.42 -13.05
CA GLU A 33 -14.36 4.66 -12.34
C GLU A 33 -15.30 5.51 -13.21
N VAL A 34 -16.52 5.76 -12.73
CA VAL A 34 -17.53 6.56 -13.44
C VAL A 34 -17.69 7.96 -12.84
N PHE A 35 -17.32 8.13 -11.58
CA PHE A 35 -17.18 9.44 -10.93
C PHE A 35 -16.21 9.35 -9.75
N SER A 36 -15.58 10.47 -9.41
CA SER A 36 -14.81 10.60 -8.18
C SER A 36 -14.89 12.01 -7.60
N PHE A 37 -14.91 12.05 -6.26
CA PHE A 37 -14.78 13.25 -5.45
C PHE A 37 -13.51 13.11 -4.62
N ARG A 38 -12.67 14.14 -4.62
CA ARG A 38 -11.37 14.15 -3.93
C ARG A 38 -11.21 15.41 -3.11
N GLY A 39 -10.48 15.34 -2.00
CA GLY A 39 -10.30 16.48 -1.09
C GLY A 39 -11.56 16.84 -0.32
N ILE A 40 -12.36 15.82 0.05
CA ILE A 40 -13.62 16.01 0.75
C ILE A 40 -13.36 16.36 2.21
N ASN A 41 -13.70 17.59 2.60
CA ASN A 41 -13.61 18.04 3.99
C ASN A 41 -14.85 17.68 4.82
N ASP A 42 -16.02 17.61 4.19
CA ASP A 42 -17.29 17.29 4.86
C ASP A 42 -18.04 16.20 4.08
N PHE A 43 -17.99 14.98 4.62
CA PHE A 43 -18.66 13.82 4.04
C PHE A 43 -20.17 13.83 4.26
N ASN A 44 -20.70 14.67 5.15
CA ASN A 44 -22.14 14.73 5.41
C ASN A 44 -22.94 15.36 4.25
N LEU A 45 -22.23 16.04 3.33
CA LEU A 45 -22.81 16.57 2.09
C LEU A 45 -23.19 15.47 1.10
N PHE A 46 -22.76 14.22 1.35
CA PHE A 46 -22.93 13.07 0.49
C PHE A 46 -23.91 12.09 1.12
N ASN A 47 -24.98 11.76 0.40
CA ASN A 47 -26.02 10.87 0.90
C ASN A 47 -26.28 9.73 -0.08
N LEU A 48 -26.22 8.50 0.41
CA LEU A 48 -26.68 7.35 -0.36
C LEU A 48 -28.20 7.22 -0.24
N LYS A 49 -28.86 6.92 -1.37
CA LYS A 49 -30.32 6.65 -1.40
C LYS A 49 -30.62 5.21 -1.01
N ASP A 50 -31.91 4.96 -0.77
CA ASP A 50 -32.48 3.62 -0.58
C ASP A 50 -31.82 2.83 0.57
N ASP A 51 -31.40 3.56 1.61
CA ASP A 51 -30.67 3.03 2.76
C ASP A 51 -29.40 2.23 2.38
N ALA A 52 -28.82 2.53 1.21
CA ALA A 52 -27.61 1.87 0.76
C ALA A 52 -26.38 2.29 1.60
N GLU A 53 -25.49 1.34 1.82
CA GLU A 53 -24.21 1.56 2.50
C GLU A 53 -23.05 1.71 1.51
N TYR A 54 -21.95 2.34 1.95
CA TYR A 54 -20.73 2.40 1.16
C TYR A 54 -20.08 1.02 1.04
N ASP A 55 -19.52 0.73 -0.12
CA ASP A 55 -18.71 -0.47 -0.32
C ASP A 55 -17.34 -0.31 0.34
N VAL A 56 -16.80 -1.44 0.78
CA VAL A 56 -15.43 -1.53 1.29
C VAL A 56 -14.49 -1.73 0.10
N GLU A 57 -13.41 -0.95 0.07
CA GLU A 57 -12.34 -1.15 -0.89
C GLU A 57 -11.62 -2.48 -0.60
N ASP A 58 -11.59 -3.39 -1.58
CA ASP A 58 -10.75 -4.59 -1.50
C ASP A 58 -9.29 -4.20 -1.73
N ASN A 59 -8.63 -3.81 -0.63
CA ASN A 59 -7.22 -3.42 -0.60
C ASN A 59 -6.27 -4.60 -0.34
N THR A 60 -6.76 -5.84 -0.45
CA THR A 60 -5.98 -7.04 -0.11
C THR A 60 -4.71 -7.11 -0.95
N GLU A 61 -4.82 -6.95 -2.27
CA GLU A 61 -3.68 -7.02 -3.19
C GLU A 61 -2.65 -5.91 -2.93
N LYS A 62 -3.10 -4.66 -2.80
CA LYS A 62 -2.24 -3.49 -2.48
C LYS A 62 -1.47 -3.69 -1.18
N THR A 63 -2.13 -4.27 -0.17
CA THR A 63 -1.53 -4.58 1.13
C THR A 63 -0.49 -5.68 0.99
N LEU A 64 -0.80 -6.76 0.28
CA LEU A 64 0.13 -7.86 0.03
C LEU A 64 1.36 -7.41 -0.75
N LEU A 65 1.18 -6.60 -1.80
CA LEU A 65 2.29 -6.04 -2.59
C LEU A 65 3.23 -5.19 -1.73
N LYS A 66 2.67 -4.37 -0.84
CA LYS A 66 3.48 -3.58 0.11
C LYS A 66 4.28 -4.49 1.05
N GLN A 67 3.64 -5.50 1.64
CA GLN A 67 4.33 -6.45 2.52
C GLN A 67 5.46 -7.20 1.81
N ILE A 68 5.25 -7.61 0.55
CA ILE A 68 6.29 -8.25 -0.27
C ILE A 68 7.46 -7.29 -0.51
N ALA A 69 7.17 -6.03 -0.82
CA ALA A 69 8.20 -5.01 -1.02
C ALA A 69 9.03 -4.78 0.25
N ASP A 70 8.36 -4.67 1.41
CA ASP A 70 9.02 -4.49 2.71
C ASP A 70 9.93 -5.69 3.05
N LEU A 71 9.43 -6.93 2.87
CA LEU A 71 10.22 -8.16 3.07
C LEU A 71 11.43 -8.22 2.14
N LYS A 72 11.29 -7.77 0.89
CA LYS A 72 12.41 -7.74 -0.06
C LYS A 72 13.50 -6.75 0.38
N VAL A 73 13.11 -5.58 0.88
CA VAL A 73 14.04 -4.59 1.42
C VAL A 73 14.75 -5.12 2.66
N GLU A 74 14.03 -5.80 3.56
CA GLU A 74 14.65 -6.44 4.74
C GLU A 74 15.67 -7.52 4.35
N ASN A 75 15.37 -8.34 3.35
CA ASN A 75 16.30 -9.35 2.87
C ASN A 75 17.56 -8.71 2.26
N MET A 76 17.43 -7.64 1.46
CA MET A 76 18.58 -6.91 0.94
C MET A 76 19.47 -6.33 2.05
N LYS A 77 18.87 -5.84 3.14
CA LYS A 77 19.64 -5.38 4.32
C LYS A 77 20.39 -6.53 4.97
N LYS A 78 19.75 -7.69 5.15
CA LYS A 78 20.38 -8.90 5.70
C LYS A 78 21.55 -9.36 4.81
N ASP A 79 21.36 -9.40 3.49
CA ASP A 79 22.42 -9.76 2.54
C ASP A 79 23.62 -8.82 2.63
N THR A 80 23.37 -7.51 2.78
CA THR A 80 24.42 -6.52 2.99
C THR A 80 25.21 -6.80 4.28
N THR A 81 24.51 -7.09 5.38
CA THR A 81 25.14 -7.45 6.65
C THR A 81 25.95 -8.75 6.56
N ILE A 82 25.42 -9.77 5.87
CA ILE A 82 26.11 -11.03 5.64
C ILE A 82 27.40 -10.79 4.84
N ASN A 83 27.33 -10.05 3.73
CA ASN A 83 28.49 -9.76 2.90
C ASN A 83 29.58 -9.00 3.66
N ASN A 84 29.19 -8.01 4.48
CA ASN A 84 30.14 -7.29 5.33
C ASN A 84 30.81 -8.21 6.37
N THR A 85 30.04 -9.13 6.95
CA THR A 85 30.55 -10.10 7.92
C THR A 85 31.52 -11.09 7.26
N LEU A 86 31.18 -11.60 6.07
CA LEU A 86 32.05 -12.50 5.31
C LEU A 86 33.36 -11.81 4.93
N LYS A 87 33.31 -10.54 4.53
CA LYS A 87 34.51 -9.75 4.25
C LYS A 87 35.39 -9.62 5.49
N ALA A 88 34.82 -9.24 6.64
CA ALA A 88 35.58 -9.13 7.89
C ALA A 88 36.22 -10.47 8.31
N LEU A 89 35.53 -11.60 8.12
CA LEU A 89 36.09 -12.92 8.38
C LEU A 89 37.26 -13.27 7.44
N ALA A 90 37.17 -12.88 6.16
CA ALA A 90 38.25 -13.08 5.21
C ALA A 90 39.50 -12.25 5.59
N ASP A 91 39.29 -10.99 5.98
CA ASP A 91 40.37 -10.10 6.43
C ASP A 91 41.07 -10.66 7.69
N LEU A 92 40.29 -11.08 8.69
CA LEU A 92 40.83 -11.74 9.90
C LEU A 92 41.60 -13.03 9.59
N LYS A 93 41.11 -13.83 8.64
CA LYS A 93 41.80 -15.07 8.23
C LYS A 93 43.16 -14.77 7.61
N LEU A 94 43.26 -13.72 6.79
CA LEU A 94 44.52 -13.28 6.19
C LEU A 94 45.52 -12.83 7.26
N GLU A 95 45.08 -12.03 8.24
CA GLU A 95 45.91 -11.60 9.37
C GLU A 95 46.48 -12.79 10.14
N VAL A 96 45.64 -13.78 10.48
CA VAL A 96 46.08 -14.99 11.19
C VAL A 96 47.09 -15.80 10.39
N MET A 97 46.93 -15.91 9.07
CA MET A 97 47.90 -16.62 8.22
C MET A 97 49.25 -15.90 8.18
N ASN A 98 49.24 -14.57 8.05
CA ASN A 98 50.46 -13.76 8.07
C ASN A 98 51.21 -13.88 9.40
N MET A 99 50.49 -13.95 10.53
CA MET A 99 51.10 -14.15 11.85
C MET A 99 51.69 -15.56 12.05
N LYS A 100 51.14 -16.60 11.39
CA LYS A 100 51.62 -17.99 11.52
C LYS A 100 52.74 -18.36 10.54
N GLY A 101 52.85 -17.66 9.40
CA GLY A 101 53.88 -17.90 8.38
C GLY A 101 55.18 -17.11 8.58
N GLY A 102 55.23 -16.18 9.54
CA GLY A 102 56.44 -15.45 9.91
C GLY A 102 57.20 -16.17 11.03
N ASN A 103 58.01 -17.17 10.66
CA ASN A 103 59.12 -17.69 11.48
C ASN A 103 60.16 -18.35 10.57
#